data_AF-A0A2M6VZ46-F1
#
_entry.id   AF-A0A2M6VZ46-F1
#
_cell.length_a   1.000
_cell.length_b   1.000
_cell.length_c   1.000
_cell.angle_alpha   90.00
_cell.angle_beta   90.00
_cell.angle_gamma   90.00
#
_symmetry.space_group_name_H-M   'P 1'
#
loop_
_entity.id
_entity.type
_entity.pdbx_description
1 polymer ?
#
loop_
_entity_poly.entity_id
_entity_poly.type
_entity_poly.pdbx_seq_one_letter_code
_entity_poly.pdbx_strand_id
1 'polypeptide(L)'
;MSALTFNCPYCWLDVPAQATVCGHCTRDLVLFKPLALQLQAVSQEVEQLKSALTQQAQALAQIQTQGVQSAALSFADALPQAEPTDQTPTRAPSWFMLITVALLTIPAIGLCHWVLLFIYDAPPLFLRVLTIALPALSGYVCARQSGLGWVAQLLSALVVAVGSVVLMLGITAYIDTVPLWPNNPRDWRETLEYTAAIGLGFFTGYLMLRLVTLWRQKQSNIINLRVLLERDDKGHFKITEISNQVHSLVTAAAPLVSTGVALYSGLKALAGA
;
A
#
# COMPACT_ATOMS: atom_id res chain seq x y z
N MET A 1 -43.12 -47.12 -1.70
CA MET A 1 -43.82 -46.13 -0.87
C MET A 1 -43.24 -46.23 0.53
N SER A 2 -42.23 -45.43 0.86
CA SER A 2 -41.63 -45.44 2.20
C SER A 2 -42.68 -44.92 3.17
N ALA A 3 -43.19 -45.77 4.05
CA ALA A 3 -44.12 -45.35 5.08
C ALA A 3 -43.42 -44.28 5.92
N LEU A 4 -43.99 -43.08 6.00
CA LEU A 4 -43.48 -42.03 6.89
C LEU A 4 -43.46 -42.60 8.30
N THR A 5 -42.28 -42.76 8.88
CA THR A 5 -42.09 -43.18 10.28
C THR A 5 -41.80 -41.96 11.12
N PHE A 6 -42.20 -41.98 12.37
CA PHE A 6 -41.83 -40.95 13.35
C PHE A 6 -41.44 -41.62 14.67
N ASN A 7 -40.57 -40.94 15.43
CA ASN A 7 -40.07 -41.48 16.68
C ASN A 7 -41.12 -41.33 17.79
N CYS A 8 -41.38 -42.42 18.51
CA CYS A 8 -42.26 -42.38 19.68
C CYS A 8 -41.62 -41.55 20.81
N PRO A 9 -42.30 -40.53 21.38
CA PRO A 9 -41.71 -39.66 22.39
C PRO A 9 -41.40 -40.36 23.72
N TYR A 10 -42.01 -41.53 23.98
CA TYR A 10 -41.83 -42.27 25.23
C TYR A 10 -40.71 -43.31 25.18
N CYS A 11 -40.50 -43.97 24.04
CA CYS A 11 -39.59 -45.11 23.91
C CYS A 11 -38.63 -45.01 22.72
N TRP A 12 -38.67 -43.90 21.97
CA TRP A 12 -37.74 -43.58 20.87
C TRP A 12 -37.71 -44.58 19.70
N LEU A 13 -38.66 -45.51 19.66
CA LEU A 13 -38.78 -46.48 18.58
C LEU A 13 -39.47 -45.84 17.36
N ASP A 14 -39.07 -46.27 16.16
CA ASP A 14 -39.71 -45.88 14.90
C ASP A 14 -41.12 -46.46 14.81
N VAL A 15 -42.13 -45.59 14.70
CA VAL A 15 -43.54 -45.99 14.59
C VAL A 15 -44.09 -45.49 13.24
N PRO A 16 -44.90 -46.30 12.53
CA PRO A 16 -45.52 -45.84 11.28
C PRO A 16 -46.51 -44.70 11.53
N ALA A 17 -46.54 -43.70 10.65
CA ALA A 17 -47.41 -42.52 10.75
C ALA A 17 -48.90 -42.84 10.85
N GLN A 18 -49.32 -44.04 10.44
CA GLN A 18 -50.72 -44.49 10.52
C GLN A 18 -51.10 -45.08 11.87
N ALA A 19 -50.15 -45.42 12.75
CA ALA A 19 -50.43 -45.99 14.06
C ALA A 19 -50.90 -44.93 15.07
N THR A 20 -51.97 -45.24 15.80
CA THR A 20 -52.50 -44.44 16.90
C THR A 20 -51.88 -44.80 18.24
N VAL A 21 -51.31 -46.01 18.34
CA VAL A 21 -50.71 -46.55 19.56
C VAL A 21 -49.33 -47.13 19.23
N CYS A 22 -48.35 -46.91 20.10
CA CYS A 22 -47.04 -47.53 19.95
C CYS A 22 -47.11 -49.04 20.22
N GLY A 23 -46.63 -49.88 19.30
CA GLY A 23 -46.59 -51.33 19.48
C GLY A 23 -45.62 -51.82 20.58
N HIS A 24 -44.72 -50.95 21.07
CA HIS A 24 -43.73 -51.30 22.10
C HIS A 24 -44.13 -50.80 23.50
N CYS A 25 -44.46 -49.50 23.64
CA CYS A 25 -44.81 -48.91 24.93
C CYS A 25 -46.32 -48.79 25.19
N THR A 26 -47.15 -49.25 24.24
CA THR A 26 -48.63 -49.26 24.27
C THR A 26 -49.29 -47.92 24.61
N ARG A 27 -48.54 -46.81 24.52
CA ARG A 27 -49.00 -45.46 24.80
C ARG A 27 -49.70 -44.86 23.59
N ASP A 28 -50.72 -44.06 23.86
CA ASP A 28 -51.47 -43.31 22.85
C ASP A 28 -50.59 -42.18 22.26
N LEU A 29 -50.56 -42.10 20.93
CA LEU A 29 -49.77 -41.14 20.15
C LEU A 29 -50.64 -40.09 19.45
N VAL A 30 -51.97 -40.17 19.58
CA VAL A 30 -52.93 -39.32 18.85
C VAL A 30 -52.66 -37.83 19.05
N LEU A 31 -52.28 -37.42 20.27
CA LEU A 31 -52.04 -36.01 20.61
C LEU A 31 -50.72 -35.45 20.05
N PHE A 32 -49.69 -36.29 19.91
CA PHE A 32 -48.35 -35.86 19.50
C PHE A 32 -48.08 -36.04 18.00
N LYS A 33 -48.94 -36.79 17.30
CA LYS A 33 -48.88 -37.00 15.86
C LYS A 33 -48.84 -35.69 15.04
N PRO A 34 -49.70 -34.68 15.24
CA PRO A 34 -49.64 -33.46 14.44
C PRO A 34 -48.33 -32.69 14.63
N LEU A 35 -47.77 -32.67 15.85
CA LEU A 35 -46.50 -32.01 16.15
C LEU A 35 -45.31 -32.75 15.55
N ALA A 36 -45.30 -34.08 15.60
CA ALA A 36 -44.25 -34.89 14.99
C ALA A 36 -44.20 -34.71 13.46
N LEU A 37 -45.37 -34.63 12.81
CA LEU A 37 -45.46 -34.37 11.37
C LEU A 37 -45.03 -32.94 11.01
N GLN A 38 -45.36 -31.94 11.84
CA GLN A 38 -44.89 -30.56 11.63
C GLN A 38 -43.37 -30.44 11.78
N LEU A 39 -42.76 -31.10 12.77
CA LEU A 39 -41.31 -31.11 12.94
C LEU A 39 -40.61 -31.76 11.74
N GLN A 40 -41.18 -32.84 11.20
CA GLN A 40 -40.66 -33.48 9.99
C GLN A 40 -40.76 -32.54 8.79
N ALA A 41 -41.90 -31.87 8.58
CA ALA A 41 -42.07 -30.92 7.50
C ALA A 41 -41.06 -29.75 7.59
N VAL A 42 -40.90 -29.14 8.76
CA VAL A 42 -39.94 -28.05 8.98
C VAL A 42 -38.50 -28.52 8.79
N SER A 43 -38.16 -29.74 9.24
CA SER A 43 -36.82 -30.29 9.03
C SER A 43 -36.50 -30.48 7.54
N GLN A 44 -37.48 -30.92 6.76
CA GLN A 44 -37.36 -31.07 5.31
C GLN A 44 -37.21 -29.72 4.61
N GLU A 45 -37.97 -28.70 5.03
CA GLU A 45 -37.81 -27.33 4.51
C GLU A 45 -36.40 -26.78 4.78
N VAL A 46 -35.86 -26.98 5.99
CA VAL A 46 -34.50 -26.54 6.33
C VAL A 46 -33.45 -27.26 5.50
N GLU A 47 -33.61 -28.55 5.25
CA GLU A 47 -32.70 -29.33 4.40
C GLU A 47 -32.76 -28.89 2.94
N GLN A 48 -33.96 -28.58 2.43
CA GLN A 48 -34.15 -27.99 1.11
C GLN A 48 -33.50 -26.60 1.01
N LEU A 49 -33.70 -25.71 1.98
CA LEU A 49 -33.06 -24.39 1.98
C LEU A 49 -31.53 -24.49 2.07
N LYS A 50 -31.00 -25.39 2.91
CA LYS A 50 -29.55 -25.61 3.00
C LYS A 50 -28.97 -26.11 1.69
N SER A 51 -29.63 -27.05 1.02
CA SER A 51 -29.17 -27.54 -0.28
C SER A 51 -29.20 -26.44 -1.35
N ALA A 52 -30.25 -25.61 -1.38
CA ALA A 52 -30.34 -24.46 -2.28
C ALA A 52 -29.23 -23.41 -2.01
N LEU A 53 -28.95 -23.07 -0.75
CA LEU A 53 -27.84 -22.18 -0.37
C LEU A 53 -26.49 -22.75 -0.79
N THR A 54 -26.29 -24.06 -0.61
CA THR A 54 -25.03 -24.73 -0.97
C THR A 54 -24.83 -24.72 -2.48
N GLN A 55 -25.89 -24.96 -3.25
CA GLN A 55 -25.87 -24.85 -4.71
C GLN A 55 -25.58 -23.41 -5.17
N GLN A 56 -26.19 -22.41 -4.53
CA GLN A 56 -25.94 -21.01 -4.85
C GLN A 56 -24.50 -20.58 -4.51
N ALA A 57 -23.97 -21.02 -3.36
CA ALA A 57 -22.59 -20.77 -2.98
C ALA A 57 -21.60 -21.43 -3.95
N GLN A 58 -21.88 -22.65 -4.40
CA GLN A 58 -21.08 -23.34 -5.43
C GLN A 58 -21.16 -22.63 -6.79
N ALA A 59 -22.34 -22.17 -7.21
CA ALA A 59 -22.51 -21.41 -8.44
C ALA A 59 -21.75 -20.08 -8.40
N LEU A 60 -21.82 -19.34 -7.28
CA LEU A 60 -21.04 -18.11 -7.09
C LEU A 60 -19.53 -18.38 -7.08
N ALA A 61 -19.07 -19.46 -6.45
CA ALA A 61 -17.66 -19.85 -6.47
C ALA A 61 -17.18 -20.24 -7.88
N GLN A 62 -18.03 -20.89 -8.69
CA GLN A 62 -17.73 -21.18 -10.09
C GLN A 62 -17.67 -19.91 -10.95
N ILE A 63 -18.62 -18.99 -10.79
CA ILE A 63 -18.62 -17.69 -11.50
C ILE A 63 -17.38 -16.86 -11.08
N GLN A 64 -17.01 -16.87 -9.81
CA GLN A 64 -15.84 -16.15 -9.32
C GLN A 64 -14.54 -16.75 -9.84
N THR A 65 -14.41 -18.09 -9.87
CA THR A 65 -13.21 -18.74 -10.42
C THR A 65 -13.11 -18.56 -11.93
N GLN A 66 -14.21 -18.72 -12.69
CA GLN A 66 -14.25 -18.45 -14.13
C GLN A 66 -14.03 -16.97 -14.46
N GLY A 67 -14.58 -16.06 -13.66
CA GLY A 67 -14.39 -14.61 -13.80
C GLY A 67 -12.94 -14.21 -13.53
N VAL A 68 -12.30 -14.78 -12.51
CA VAL A 68 -10.88 -14.54 -12.21
C VAL A 68 -9.99 -15.20 -13.26
N GLN A 69 -10.32 -16.38 -13.79
CA GLN A 69 -9.55 -17.03 -14.86
C GLN A 69 -9.69 -16.31 -16.20
N SER A 70 -10.89 -15.90 -16.59
CA SER A 70 -11.11 -15.12 -17.81
C SER A 70 -10.55 -13.71 -17.70
N ALA A 71 -10.63 -13.07 -16.53
CA ALA A 71 -9.91 -11.83 -16.25
C ALA A 71 -8.40 -12.06 -16.31
N ALA A 72 -7.85 -13.11 -15.68
CA ALA A 72 -6.43 -13.41 -15.74
C ALA A 72 -5.95 -13.73 -17.16
N LEU A 73 -6.73 -14.46 -17.96
CA LEU A 73 -6.42 -14.77 -19.36
C LEU A 73 -6.53 -13.53 -20.26
N SER A 74 -7.55 -12.70 -20.08
CA SER A 74 -7.69 -11.43 -20.83
C SER A 74 -6.64 -10.40 -20.42
N PHE A 75 -6.21 -10.37 -19.15
CA PHE A 75 -5.04 -9.61 -18.71
C PHE A 75 -3.75 -10.22 -19.24
N ALA A 76 -3.62 -11.55 -19.35
CA ALA A 76 -2.45 -12.19 -19.94
C ALA A 76 -2.34 -11.95 -21.46
N ASP A 77 -3.46 -11.85 -22.18
CA ASP A 77 -3.52 -11.49 -23.61
C ASP A 77 -3.38 -9.98 -23.84
N ALA A 78 -3.87 -9.15 -22.91
CA ALA A 78 -3.76 -7.69 -23.00
C ALA A 78 -2.41 -7.16 -22.46
N LEU A 79 -1.66 -7.98 -21.73
CA LEU A 79 -0.25 -7.75 -21.48
C LEU A 79 0.51 -8.15 -22.76
N PRO A 80 1.30 -7.24 -23.37
CA PRO A 80 2.28 -7.67 -24.36
C PRO A 80 3.05 -8.84 -23.76
N GLN A 81 3.16 -9.97 -24.48
CA GLN A 81 3.95 -11.11 -24.03
C GLN A 81 5.31 -10.58 -23.58
N ALA A 82 5.49 -10.52 -22.26
CA ALA A 82 6.80 -10.41 -21.68
C ALA A 82 7.43 -11.78 -21.94
N GLU A 83 8.12 -11.88 -23.08
CA GLU A 83 9.32 -12.69 -23.15
C GLU A 83 10.09 -12.52 -21.83
N PRO A 84 10.84 -13.53 -21.35
CA PRO A 84 11.81 -13.39 -20.26
C PRO A 84 12.94 -12.49 -20.74
N THR A 85 12.55 -11.25 -20.93
CA THR A 85 13.35 -10.10 -21.07
C THR A 85 13.82 -9.89 -19.64
N ASP A 86 14.99 -10.43 -19.33
CA ASP A 86 15.93 -9.88 -18.34
C ASP A 86 16.24 -8.41 -18.71
N GLN A 87 15.20 -7.59 -18.77
CA GLN A 87 15.27 -6.15 -18.74
C GLN A 87 14.43 -5.72 -17.55
N THR A 88 14.95 -5.94 -16.34
CA THR A 88 15.24 -4.72 -15.57
C THR A 88 15.90 -3.80 -16.58
N PRO A 89 15.32 -2.65 -16.99
CA PRO A 89 16.05 -1.75 -17.86
C PRO A 89 17.38 -1.55 -17.12
N THR A 90 18.44 -2.16 -17.65
CA THR A 90 19.80 -1.97 -17.19
C THR A 90 20.05 -0.57 -17.67
N ARG A 91 19.53 0.36 -16.87
CA ARG A 91 19.51 1.77 -17.17
C ARG A 91 20.96 2.12 -17.16
N ALA A 92 21.53 2.18 -18.37
CA ALA A 92 22.94 2.40 -18.55
C ALA A 92 23.31 3.59 -17.66
N PRO A 93 24.38 3.49 -16.85
CA PRO A 93 24.79 4.56 -15.95
C PRO A 93 25.03 5.83 -16.77
N SER A 94 24.01 6.66 -16.86
CA SER A 94 23.98 7.83 -17.73
C SER A 94 24.48 9.02 -16.92
N TRP A 95 25.81 9.13 -16.79
CA TRP A 95 26.43 10.26 -16.12
C TRP A 95 26.00 11.58 -16.75
N PHE A 96 25.84 11.63 -18.08
CA PHE A 96 25.28 12.78 -18.79
C PHE A 96 23.88 13.18 -18.31
N MET A 97 23.01 12.23 -17.97
CA MET A 97 21.66 12.52 -17.50
C MET A 97 21.66 13.07 -16.07
N LEU A 98 22.53 12.53 -15.21
CA LEU A 98 22.75 13.06 -13.87
C LEU A 98 23.31 14.49 -13.93
N ILE A 99 24.34 14.72 -14.75
CA ILE A 99 24.95 16.05 -14.92
C ILE A 99 23.92 17.03 -15.47
N THR A 100 23.15 16.66 -16.49
CA THR A 100 22.15 17.56 -17.10
C THR A 100 21.04 17.92 -16.11
N VAL A 101 20.53 16.97 -15.34
CA VAL A 101 19.52 17.27 -14.30
C VAL A 101 20.13 18.13 -13.20
N ALA A 102 21.32 17.81 -12.68
CA ALA A 102 22.00 18.61 -11.67
C ALA A 102 22.27 20.05 -12.18
N LEU A 103 22.80 20.17 -13.41
CA LEU A 103 23.09 21.44 -14.04
C LEU A 103 21.83 22.26 -14.35
N LEU A 104 20.70 21.62 -14.64
CA LEU A 104 19.41 22.30 -14.83
C LEU A 104 18.81 22.79 -13.51
N THR A 105 19.07 22.09 -12.41
CA THR A 105 18.50 22.45 -11.10
C THR A 105 19.13 23.70 -10.51
N ILE A 106 20.43 23.90 -10.70
CA ILE A 106 21.17 25.08 -10.21
C ILE A 106 20.54 26.40 -10.71
N PRO A 107 20.37 26.63 -12.04
CA PRO A 107 19.74 27.84 -12.54
C PRO A 107 18.25 27.88 -12.22
N ALA A 108 17.53 26.75 -12.18
CA ALA A 108 16.11 26.74 -11.83
C ALA A 108 15.89 27.26 -10.39
N ILE A 109 16.70 26.80 -9.44
CA ILE A 109 16.65 27.27 -8.05
C ILE A 109 17.04 28.75 -7.96
N GLY A 110 18.10 29.16 -8.65
CA GLY A 110 18.56 30.55 -8.68
C GLY A 110 17.55 31.52 -9.28
N LEU A 111 16.94 31.16 -10.40
CA LEU A 111 15.93 31.97 -11.09
C LEU A 111 14.67 32.08 -10.24
N CYS A 112 14.26 30.96 -9.60
CA CYS A 112 13.14 30.97 -8.67
C CYS A 112 13.40 31.88 -7.45
N HIS A 113 14.61 31.83 -6.88
CA HIS A 113 15.02 32.70 -5.79
C HIS A 113 15.02 34.18 -6.19
N TRP A 114 15.56 34.49 -7.36
CA TRP A 114 15.58 35.85 -7.90
C TRP A 114 14.17 36.40 -8.12
N VAL A 115 13.28 35.64 -8.75
CA VAL A 115 11.89 36.07 -8.99
C VAL A 115 11.15 36.32 -7.67
N LEU A 116 11.31 35.44 -6.69
CA LEU A 116 10.58 35.57 -5.43
C LEU A 116 11.06 36.73 -4.56
N LEU A 117 12.35 37.06 -4.58
CA LEU A 117 12.88 38.21 -3.85
C LEU A 117 12.64 39.54 -4.57
N PHE A 118 12.94 39.62 -5.87
CA PHE A 118 12.92 40.91 -6.58
C PHE A 118 11.58 41.27 -7.19
N ILE A 119 10.77 40.29 -7.63
CA ILE A 119 9.46 40.56 -8.26
C ILE A 119 8.33 40.47 -7.23
N TYR A 120 8.36 39.48 -6.35
CA TYR A 120 7.24 39.19 -5.44
C TYR A 120 7.42 39.73 -4.02
N ASP A 121 8.63 40.16 -3.64
CA ASP A 121 9.00 40.58 -2.28
C ASP A 121 8.43 39.63 -1.20
N ALA A 122 8.54 38.32 -1.47
CA ALA A 122 7.88 37.29 -0.69
C ALA A 122 8.58 37.07 0.66
N PRO A 123 7.84 36.65 1.72
CA PRO A 123 8.46 36.38 3.01
C PRO A 123 9.52 35.27 2.89
N PRO A 124 10.66 35.40 3.60
CA PRO A 124 11.83 34.51 3.46
C PRO A 124 11.54 33.04 3.82
N LEU A 125 10.43 32.76 4.51
CA LEU A 125 9.98 31.40 4.80
C LEU A 125 9.54 30.64 3.55
N PHE A 126 8.83 31.29 2.61
CA PHE A 126 8.40 30.65 1.36
C PHE A 126 9.59 30.31 0.47
N LEU A 127 10.57 31.20 0.43
CA LEU A 127 11.84 31.00 -0.27
C LEU A 127 12.55 29.73 0.24
N ARG A 128 12.60 29.50 1.57
CA ARG A 128 13.20 28.29 2.16
C ARG A 128 12.47 27.01 1.74
N VAL A 129 11.14 26.98 1.85
CA VAL A 129 10.37 25.77 1.52
C VAL A 129 10.52 25.40 0.05
N LEU A 130 10.45 26.39 -0.84
CA LEU A 130 10.53 26.15 -2.29
C LEU A 130 11.95 25.76 -2.74
N THR A 131 12.98 26.39 -2.15
CA THR A 131 14.39 26.07 -2.45
C THR A 131 14.82 24.72 -1.87
N ILE A 132 14.06 24.11 -0.95
CA ILE A 132 14.26 22.71 -0.49
C ILE A 132 13.44 21.72 -1.32
N ALA A 133 12.20 22.08 -1.68
CA ALA A 133 11.29 21.21 -2.42
C ALA A 133 11.77 20.94 -3.86
N LEU A 134 12.28 21.96 -4.55
CA LEU A 134 12.79 21.83 -5.94
C LEU A 134 13.97 20.85 -6.06
N PRO A 135 15.04 20.94 -5.23
CA PRO A 135 16.10 19.93 -5.21
C PRO A 135 15.60 18.54 -4.83
N ALA A 136 14.63 18.42 -3.93
CA ALA A 136 14.09 17.12 -3.55
C ALA A 136 13.37 16.44 -4.73
N LEU A 137 12.58 17.20 -5.50
CA LEU A 137 11.92 16.68 -6.69
C LEU A 137 12.93 16.29 -7.78
N SER A 138 13.94 17.12 -8.01
CA SER A 138 14.96 16.81 -9.00
C SER A 138 15.86 15.65 -8.60
N GLY A 139 16.18 15.51 -7.31
CA GLY A 139 16.86 14.35 -6.75
C GLY A 139 16.06 13.06 -6.94
N TYR A 140 14.74 13.10 -6.77
CA TYR A 140 13.84 11.99 -7.06
C TYR A 140 13.83 11.60 -8.55
N VAL A 141 13.79 12.59 -9.44
CA VAL A 141 13.85 12.37 -10.90
C VAL A 141 15.19 11.78 -11.30
N CYS A 142 16.30 12.33 -10.80
CA CYS A 142 17.64 11.83 -11.05
C CYS A 142 17.81 10.39 -10.53
N ALA A 143 17.32 10.08 -9.33
CA ALA A 143 17.34 8.73 -8.78
C ALA A 143 16.56 7.72 -9.63
N ARG A 144 15.44 8.15 -10.22
CA ARG A 144 14.64 7.31 -11.11
C ARG A 144 15.40 7.08 -12.40
N GLN A 145 16.13 8.10 -12.85
CA GLN A 145 16.70 8.18 -14.18
C GLN A 145 18.17 7.73 -14.31
N SER A 146 18.89 7.64 -13.21
CA SER A 146 20.30 7.29 -13.18
C SER A 146 20.46 5.98 -12.41
N GLY A 147 20.98 4.93 -13.08
CA GLY A 147 21.37 3.68 -12.43
C GLY A 147 22.71 3.76 -11.67
N LEU A 148 23.10 4.95 -11.24
CA LEU A 148 24.42 5.22 -10.68
C LEU A 148 24.44 4.98 -9.16
N GLY A 149 25.60 4.59 -8.63
CA GLY A 149 25.75 4.28 -7.21
C GLY A 149 25.48 5.48 -6.29
N TRP A 150 25.16 5.20 -5.02
CA TRP A 150 24.81 6.21 -4.01
C TRP A 150 25.87 7.31 -3.83
N VAL A 151 27.15 7.00 -4.06
CA VAL A 151 28.27 7.95 -3.97
C VAL A 151 28.17 9.04 -5.03
N ALA A 152 27.82 8.67 -6.27
CA ALA A 152 27.70 9.65 -7.35
C ALA A 152 26.52 10.60 -7.12
N GLN A 153 25.43 10.10 -6.54
CA GLN A 153 24.32 10.93 -6.13
C GLN A 153 24.68 11.87 -4.98
N LEU A 154 25.47 11.40 -4.00
CA LEU A 154 25.97 12.25 -2.92
C LEU A 154 26.87 13.37 -3.45
N LEU A 155 27.79 13.05 -4.37
CA LEU A 155 28.63 14.06 -5.03
C LEU A 155 27.79 15.07 -5.82
N SER A 156 26.77 14.59 -6.55
CA SER A 156 25.86 15.48 -7.27
C SER A 156 25.07 16.40 -6.34
N ALA A 157 24.63 15.90 -5.18
CA ALA A 157 23.94 16.69 -4.17
C ALA A 157 24.84 17.80 -3.62
N LEU A 158 26.12 17.49 -3.36
CA LEU A 158 27.12 18.45 -2.89
C LEU A 158 27.35 19.56 -3.94
N VAL A 159 27.54 19.18 -5.21
CA VAL A 159 27.77 20.12 -6.32
C VAL A 159 26.55 21.02 -6.52
N VAL A 160 25.33 20.48 -6.49
CA VAL A 160 24.10 21.26 -6.60
C VAL A 160 23.94 22.22 -5.42
N ALA A 161 24.18 21.75 -4.19
CA ALA A 161 24.05 22.57 -2.99
C ALA A 161 25.02 23.77 -3.01
N VAL A 162 26.31 23.51 -3.21
CA VAL A 162 27.33 24.57 -3.25
C VAL A 162 27.12 25.47 -4.46
N GLY A 163 26.90 24.90 -5.65
CA GLY A 163 26.69 25.66 -6.88
C GLY A 163 25.47 26.57 -6.81
N SER A 164 24.36 26.09 -6.24
CA SER A 164 23.14 26.89 -6.05
C SER A 164 23.36 28.05 -5.08
N VAL A 165 24.02 27.82 -3.95
CA VAL A 165 24.25 28.87 -2.94
C VAL A 165 25.21 29.93 -3.46
N VAL A 166 26.30 29.52 -4.12
CA VAL A 166 27.24 30.46 -4.77
C VAL A 166 26.52 31.28 -5.83
N LEU A 167 25.62 30.68 -6.61
CA LEU A 167 24.83 31.40 -7.61
C LEU A 167 23.87 32.42 -6.96
N MET A 168 23.20 32.07 -5.86
CA MET A 168 22.35 33.02 -5.11
C MET A 168 23.18 34.19 -4.53
N LEU A 169 24.32 33.90 -3.91
CA LEU A 169 25.26 34.91 -3.40
C LEU A 169 25.80 35.81 -4.51
N GLY A 170 26.11 35.24 -5.68
CA GLY A 170 26.58 35.99 -6.84
C GLY A 170 25.54 36.95 -7.40
N ILE A 171 24.28 36.50 -7.52
CA ILE A 171 23.18 37.34 -7.99
C ILE A 171 22.92 38.50 -7.03
N THR A 172 22.88 38.22 -5.73
CA THR A 172 22.66 39.25 -4.69
C THR A 172 23.82 40.24 -4.61
N ALA A 173 25.07 39.77 -4.65
CA ALA A 173 26.23 40.66 -4.70
C ALA A 173 26.25 41.55 -5.96
N TYR A 174 25.79 41.05 -7.09
CA TYR A 174 25.71 41.82 -8.33
C TYR A 174 24.64 42.92 -8.27
N ILE A 175 23.48 42.64 -7.68
CA ILE A 175 22.36 43.58 -7.66
C ILE A 175 22.47 44.56 -6.50
N ASP A 176 22.75 44.06 -5.28
CA ASP A 176 22.76 44.85 -4.05
C ASP A 176 24.14 45.45 -3.74
N THR A 177 25.14 45.23 -4.60
CA THR A 177 26.52 45.76 -4.47
C THR A 177 27.20 45.44 -3.14
N VAL A 178 26.78 44.35 -2.50
CA VAL A 178 27.32 43.84 -1.24
C VAL A 178 28.49 42.87 -1.49
N PRO A 179 29.41 42.72 -0.51
CA PRO A 179 30.50 41.78 -0.62
C PRO A 179 30.00 40.35 -0.85
N LEU A 180 30.62 39.68 -1.81
CA LEU A 180 30.27 38.31 -2.25
C LEU A 180 30.40 37.27 -1.14
N TRP A 181 31.24 37.51 -0.14
CA TRP A 181 31.55 36.56 0.93
C TRP A 181 31.00 37.03 2.28
N PRO A 182 30.52 36.09 3.13
CA PRO A 182 29.99 36.45 4.44
C PRO A 182 31.11 36.99 5.33
N ASN A 183 30.89 38.18 5.90
CA ASN A 183 31.88 38.85 6.74
C ASN A 183 31.79 38.43 8.21
N ASN A 184 30.61 38.02 8.68
CA ASN A 184 30.39 37.64 10.07
C ASN A 184 30.35 36.11 10.26
N PRO A 185 30.77 35.60 11.44
CA PRO A 185 30.66 34.18 11.77
C PRO A 185 29.19 33.70 11.88
N ARG A 186 28.24 34.63 12.04
CA ARG A 186 26.80 34.34 12.02
C ARG A 186 26.33 34.05 10.60
N ASP A 187 26.65 34.92 9.66
CA ASP A 187 26.26 34.81 8.25
C ASP A 187 26.82 33.53 7.62
N TRP A 188 28.02 33.13 8.06
CA TRP A 188 28.59 31.83 7.71
C TRP A 188 27.75 30.64 8.19
N ARG A 189 27.22 30.67 9.42
CA ARG A 189 26.34 29.59 9.91
C ARG A 189 25.04 29.54 9.12
N GLU A 190 24.43 30.69 8.87
CA GLU A 190 23.18 30.76 8.10
C GLU A 190 23.40 30.23 6.67
N THR A 191 24.52 30.58 6.03
CA THR A 191 24.90 30.07 4.70
C THR A 191 25.13 28.56 4.71
N LEU A 192 25.81 28.04 5.74
CA LEU A 192 26.06 26.60 5.89
C LEU A 192 24.77 25.82 6.18
N GLU A 193 23.88 26.35 7.01
CA GLU A 193 22.55 25.77 7.27
C GLU A 193 21.73 25.68 5.98
N TYR A 194 21.73 26.74 5.16
CA TYR A 194 21.08 26.72 3.86
C TYR A 194 21.69 25.71 2.89
N THR A 195 23.03 25.67 2.82
CA THR A 195 23.75 24.72 1.97
C THR A 195 23.42 23.28 2.37
N ALA A 196 23.42 23.00 3.67
CA ALA A 196 23.07 21.69 4.21
C ALA A 196 21.61 21.33 3.92
N ALA A 197 20.67 22.26 4.06
CA ALA A 197 19.26 22.04 3.77
C ALA A 197 19.01 21.68 2.29
N ILE A 198 19.64 22.39 1.36
CA ILE A 198 19.53 22.11 -0.09
C ILE A 198 20.14 20.75 -0.41
N GLY A 199 21.34 20.46 0.10
CA GLY A 199 22.03 19.19 -0.11
C GLY A 199 21.28 17.99 0.45
N LEU A 200 20.78 18.10 1.68
CA LEU A 200 19.96 17.07 2.32
C LEU A 200 18.63 16.89 1.60
N GLY A 201 17.98 17.97 1.13
CA GLY A 201 16.76 17.90 0.35
C GLY A 201 16.94 17.08 -0.92
N PHE A 202 17.99 17.37 -1.70
CA PHE A 202 18.33 16.62 -2.91
C PHE A 202 18.62 15.14 -2.59
N PHE A 203 19.45 14.87 -1.57
CA PHE A 203 19.78 13.51 -1.16
C PHE A 203 18.56 12.74 -0.64
N THR A 204 17.65 13.42 0.05
CA THR A 204 16.38 12.85 0.54
C THR A 204 15.49 12.43 -0.62
N GLY A 205 15.43 13.22 -1.70
CA GLY A 205 14.73 12.85 -2.93
C GLY A 205 15.22 11.52 -3.51
N TYR A 206 16.54 11.29 -3.49
CA TYR A 206 17.13 10.01 -3.89
C TYR A 206 16.78 8.87 -2.93
N LEU A 207 16.92 9.09 -1.62
CA LEU A 207 16.62 8.07 -0.61
C LEU A 207 15.15 7.65 -0.64
N MET A 208 14.24 8.61 -0.82
CA MET A 208 12.80 8.38 -0.90
C MET A 208 12.46 7.39 -2.02
N LEU A 209 13.03 7.58 -3.22
CA LEU A 209 12.80 6.65 -4.31
C LEU A 209 13.31 5.24 -3.98
N ARG A 210 14.53 5.14 -3.42
CA ARG A 210 15.13 3.85 -3.05
C ARG A 210 14.32 3.13 -1.98
N LEU A 211 13.79 3.84 -1.00
CA LEU A 211 12.91 3.27 0.01
C LEU A 211 11.60 2.79 -0.62
N VAL A 212 10.98 3.59 -1.47
CA VAL A 212 9.72 3.22 -2.15
C VAL A 212 9.90 2.01 -3.07
N THR A 213 11.01 1.91 -3.80
CA THR A 213 11.28 0.75 -4.66
C THR A 213 11.53 -0.52 -3.86
N LEU A 214 12.32 -0.43 -2.78
CA LEU A 214 12.55 -1.56 -1.86
C LEU A 214 11.26 -2.01 -1.17
N TRP A 215 10.44 -1.07 -0.72
CA TRP A 215 9.12 -1.36 -0.14
C TRP A 215 8.20 -2.03 -1.14
N ARG A 216 8.14 -1.54 -2.38
CA ARG A 216 7.33 -2.13 -3.45
C ARG A 216 7.80 -3.55 -3.80
N GLN A 217 9.11 -3.79 -3.88
CA GLN A 217 9.67 -5.12 -4.12
C GLN A 217 9.39 -6.09 -2.97
N LYS A 218 9.54 -5.64 -1.72
CA LYS A 218 9.21 -6.45 -0.55
C LYS A 218 7.73 -6.81 -0.54
N GLN A 219 6.86 -5.86 -0.88
CA GLN A 219 5.42 -6.08 -0.98
C GLN A 219 5.06 -7.06 -2.11
N SER A 220 5.66 -6.93 -3.30
CA SER A 220 5.41 -7.85 -4.41
C SER A 220 5.92 -9.25 -4.12
N ASN A 221 7.09 -9.40 -3.46
CA ASN A 221 7.59 -10.71 -3.04
C ASN A 221 6.67 -11.36 -1.99
N ILE A 222 6.12 -10.60 -1.05
CA ILE A 222 5.14 -11.14 -0.07
C ILE A 222 3.87 -11.63 -0.79
N ILE A 223 3.38 -10.90 -1.79
CA ILE A 223 2.19 -11.30 -2.56
C ILE A 223 2.48 -12.53 -3.43
N ASN A 224 3.62 -12.59 -4.13
CA ASN A 224 4.02 -13.76 -4.92
C ASN A 224 4.27 -15.00 -4.05
N LEU A 225 4.87 -14.84 -2.88
CA LEU A 225 5.10 -15.95 -1.96
C LEU A 225 3.77 -16.51 -1.43
N ARG A 226 2.77 -15.65 -1.16
CA ARG A 226 1.42 -16.10 -0.81
C ARG A 226 0.76 -16.87 -1.95
N VAL A 227 0.90 -16.44 -3.20
CA VAL A 227 0.38 -17.15 -4.38
C VAL A 227 1.08 -18.50 -4.59
N LEU A 228 2.38 -18.61 -4.28
CA LEU A 228 3.14 -19.87 -4.35
C LEU A 228 2.89 -20.80 -3.14
N LEU A 229 2.44 -20.28 -2.00
CA LEU A 229 2.05 -21.06 -0.81
C LEU A 229 0.57 -21.48 -0.81
N GLU A 230 -0.24 -21.03 -1.78
CA GLU A 230 -1.66 -21.38 -1.92
C GLU A 230 -1.86 -22.75 -2.61
N ARG A 231 -0.79 -23.40 -3.10
CA ARG A 231 -0.91 -24.67 -3.83
C ARG A 231 0.10 -25.70 -3.34
N ASP A 232 -0.19 -26.30 -2.19
CA ASP A 232 0.36 -27.61 -1.86
C ASP A 232 -0.38 -28.66 -2.69
N ASP A 233 0.38 -29.60 -3.27
CA ASP A 233 -0.06 -30.67 -4.18
C ASP A 233 -1.01 -31.70 -3.51
N LYS A 234 -1.42 -31.42 -2.26
CA LYS A 234 -2.26 -32.28 -1.42
C LYS A 234 -3.51 -31.59 -0.86
N GLY A 235 -3.82 -30.35 -1.25
CA GLY A 235 -5.15 -29.75 -1.01
C GLY A 235 -5.56 -29.55 0.46
N HIS A 236 -4.62 -29.42 1.40
CA HIS A 236 -4.91 -29.07 2.79
C HIS A 236 -4.48 -27.64 3.12
N PHE A 237 -5.45 -26.76 3.34
CA PHE A 237 -5.19 -25.41 3.84
C PHE A 237 -4.77 -25.48 5.32
N LYS A 238 -3.55 -25.03 5.65
CA LYS A 238 -3.14 -24.71 7.02
C LYS A 238 -3.81 -23.41 7.48
N ILE A 239 -5.10 -23.49 7.79
CA ILE A 239 -5.92 -22.35 8.26
C ILE A 239 -5.55 -21.93 9.70
N THR A 240 -4.81 -22.77 10.43
CA THR A 240 -4.49 -22.53 11.85
C THR A 240 -3.33 -21.56 12.09
N GLU A 241 -2.53 -21.21 11.07
CA GLU A 241 -1.36 -20.34 11.24
C GLU A 241 -1.62 -18.87 10.86
N ILE A 242 -2.75 -18.60 10.17
CA ILE A 242 -3.13 -17.28 9.66
C ILE A 242 -3.64 -16.36 10.79
N SER A 243 -4.15 -16.90 11.90
CA SER A 243 -4.70 -16.12 13.02
C SER A 243 -3.62 -15.34 13.81
N ASN A 244 -2.47 -15.96 14.09
CA ASN A 244 -1.44 -15.31 14.91
C ASN A 244 -0.68 -14.20 14.17
N GLN A 245 -0.62 -14.27 12.84
CA GLN A 245 0.12 -13.29 12.04
C GLN A 245 -0.69 -12.03 11.71
N VAL A 246 -2.03 -12.10 11.75
CA VAL A 246 -2.89 -10.90 11.70
C VAL A 246 -2.74 -10.08 12.99
N HIS A 247 -2.61 -10.74 14.15
CA HIS A 247 -2.42 -10.04 15.42
C HIS A 247 -1.10 -9.25 15.46
N SER A 248 -0.01 -9.78 14.90
CA SER A 248 1.29 -9.07 14.88
C SER A 248 1.32 -7.89 13.90
N LEU A 249 0.62 -7.99 12.76
CA LEU A 249 0.51 -6.90 11.79
C LEU A 249 -0.35 -5.74 12.30
N VAL A 250 -1.45 -6.02 13.00
CA VAL A 250 -2.29 -4.97 13.62
C VAL A 250 -1.53 -4.29 14.76
N THR A 251 -0.80 -5.04 15.57
CA THR A 251 -0.02 -4.48 16.69
C THR A 251 1.19 -3.67 16.21
N ALA A 252 1.83 -4.05 15.10
CA ALA A 252 2.94 -3.31 14.50
C ALA A 252 2.50 -2.06 13.73
N ALA A 253 1.26 -2.02 13.23
CA ALA A 253 0.70 -0.86 12.50
C ALA A 253 0.07 0.20 13.42
N ALA A 254 -0.34 -0.17 14.64
CA ALA A 254 -0.97 0.75 15.60
C ALA A 254 -0.12 1.99 15.94
N PRO A 255 1.22 1.90 16.14
CA PRO A 255 2.06 3.07 16.39
C PRO A 255 2.15 4.02 15.18
N LEU A 256 2.14 3.49 13.96
CA LEU A 256 2.24 4.29 12.73
C LEU A 256 0.96 5.08 12.46
N VAL A 257 -0.21 4.48 12.70
CA VAL A 257 -1.50 5.17 12.60
C VAL A 257 -1.59 6.26 13.68
N SER A 258 -1.17 5.97 14.92
CA SER A 258 -1.17 6.94 16.01
C SER A 258 -0.22 8.13 15.75
N THR A 259 0.96 7.86 15.18
CA THR A 259 1.93 8.89 14.79
C THR A 259 1.38 9.77 13.65
N GLY A 260 0.70 9.16 12.67
CA GLY A 260 0.05 9.89 11.57
C GLY A 260 -1.09 10.79 12.04
N VAL A 261 -1.92 10.33 12.97
CA VAL A 261 -3.02 11.11 13.56
C VAL A 261 -2.48 12.26 14.43
N ALA A 262 -1.42 12.02 15.20
CA ALA A 262 -0.78 13.06 16.00
C ALA A 262 -0.14 14.17 15.13
N LEU A 263 0.53 13.80 14.04
CA LEU A 263 1.08 14.75 13.06
C LEU A 263 -0.02 15.54 12.36
N TYR A 264 -1.10 14.90 11.93
CA TYR A 264 -2.23 15.58 11.30
C TYR A 264 -2.91 16.57 12.26
N SER A 265 -3.10 16.17 13.52
CA SER A 265 -3.69 17.04 14.54
C SER A 265 -2.77 18.20 14.91
N GLY A 266 -1.45 17.99 14.97
CA GLY A 266 -0.46 19.04 15.20
C GLY A 266 -0.39 20.04 14.05
N LEU A 267 -0.41 19.56 12.81
CA LEU A 267 -0.37 20.41 11.62
C LEU A 267 -1.66 21.25 11.46
N LYS A 268 -2.82 20.67 11.78
CA LYS A 268 -4.11 21.37 11.75
C LYS A 268 -4.21 22.43 12.85
N ALA A 269 -3.61 22.20 14.02
CA ALA A 269 -3.56 23.19 15.11
C ALA A 269 -2.65 24.38 14.77
N LEU A 270 -1.60 24.18 13.97
CA LEU A 270 -0.70 25.24 13.49
C LEU A 270 -1.24 26.00 12.28
N ALA A 271 -2.03 25.36 11.42
CA ALA A 271 -2.62 25.99 10.24
C ALA A 271 -3.98 26.67 10.51
N GLY A 272 -4.53 26.50 11.72
CA GLY A 272 -5.80 27.09 12.16
C GLY A 272 -5.65 28.25 13.16
N ALA A 273 -4.43 28.75 13.38
CA ALA A 273 -4.11 29.96 14.16
C ALA A 273 -3.54 31.03 13.22
#